data_AF-A0A8D2DAM9-F1
#
_entry.id   AF-A0A8D2DAM9-F1
#
_cell.length_a   1.000
_cell.length_b   1.000
_cell.length_c   1.000
_cell.angle_alpha   90.00
_cell.angle_beta   90.00
_cell.angle_gamma   90.00
#
_symmetry.space_group_name_H-M   'P 1'
#
loop_
_entity.id
_entity.type
_entity.pdbx_description
1 polymer ?
#
loop_
_entity_poly.entity_id
_entity_poly.type
_entity_poly.pdbx_seq_one_letter_code
_entity_poly.pdbx_strand_id
1 'polypeptide(L)'
;MGEDTQGEAIGNWFKVTIPYGRNYDKAWLMNSIQSHCSVSFTPVDFHYIRNQARFFVQDVKTASALKDISYKICDEDNRKISVFVNASAVPYSMQNKFTPEQMEQLKLTMSKRYDVSQQVLNLQKLRFDSDLVGHDIDMILNRRNCMFATLQIIERDFPELLSLNLQNNKLYQLDGLSDIIEKAPKVKILNLSKNELRTSTELDKLKGLKLEELWLEGNPLCSAFPDQSAYVSAIQDCFPKLLRLDGQDLSTATVIDLDAPKLIKPCKESYKGSEILKNLVLQFLQENSLCKYFKYSRNMKKLKDSNMRRQLLKHTKYHVDYLSVLPKTEHDFSCLMVDMWFQTVSTCFLPESGAEEWSLWPYS
;
A
#
# COMPACT_ATOMS: atom_id res chain seq x y z
N MET A 1 -48.99 44.57 10.90
CA MET A 1 -49.34 43.14 10.86
C MET A 1 -48.60 42.54 9.69
N GLY A 2 -47.75 41.55 9.96
CA GLY A 2 -47.16 40.62 8.98
C GLY A 2 -46.01 41.16 8.14
N GLU A 3 -44.79 41.21 8.71
CA GLU A 3 -43.56 41.10 7.93
C GLU A 3 -43.23 39.62 7.76
N ASP A 4 -43.00 39.22 6.51
CA ASP A 4 -42.64 37.87 6.08
C ASP A 4 -41.30 37.43 6.67
N THR A 5 -41.36 36.52 7.66
CA THR A 5 -40.22 35.71 8.07
C THR A 5 -39.95 34.62 7.03
N GLN A 6 -39.22 34.95 5.97
CA GLN A 6 -38.44 33.98 5.19
C GLN A 6 -37.01 33.92 5.75
N GLY A 7 -36.90 33.36 6.96
CA GLY A 7 -35.65 32.83 7.48
C GLY A 7 -35.54 31.35 7.09
N GLU A 8 -35.34 31.06 5.80
CA GLU A 8 -35.00 29.70 5.38
C GLU A 8 -33.66 29.31 6.00
N ALA A 9 -33.67 28.19 6.73
CA ALA A 9 -32.60 27.74 7.61
C ALA A 9 -31.23 27.67 6.91
N ILE A 10 -30.33 28.59 7.25
CA ILE A 10 -28.90 28.48 6.99
C ILE A 10 -28.42 27.22 7.72
N GLY A 11 -28.25 26.12 6.99
CA GLY A 11 -27.80 24.86 7.57
C GLY A 11 -26.48 25.04 8.33
N ASN A 12 -26.44 24.64 9.60
CA ASN A 12 -25.24 24.70 10.44
C ASN A 12 -24.21 23.67 9.95
N TRP A 13 -23.37 24.07 9.01
CA TRP A 13 -22.28 23.25 8.46
C TRP A 13 -20.99 23.48 9.24
N PHE A 14 -20.24 22.40 9.43
CA PHE A 14 -18.96 22.42 10.10
C PHE A 14 -17.91 21.72 9.25
N LYS A 15 -16.77 22.38 9.10
CA LYS A 15 -15.59 21.82 8.45
C LYS A 15 -14.71 21.15 9.48
N VAL A 16 -14.44 19.87 9.25
CA VAL A 16 -13.53 19.07 10.05
C VAL A 16 -12.19 18.99 9.32
N THR A 17 -11.10 19.20 10.03
CA THR A 17 -9.73 19.17 9.51
C THR A 17 -8.85 18.36 10.44
N ILE A 18 -8.15 17.38 9.87
CA ILE A 18 -7.24 16.48 10.57
C ILE A 18 -5.85 16.72 9.99
N PRO A 19 -4.96 17.39 10.72
CA PRO A 19 -3.58 17.56 10.30
C PRO A 19 -2.89 16.21 10.18
N TYR A 20 -1.99 16.10 9.21
CA TYR A 20 -1.29 14.85 8.88
C TYR A 20 -2.22 13.70 8.49
N GLY A 21 -3.51 14.00 8.21
CA GLY A 21 -4.51 12.99 7.88
C GLY A 21 -4.17 12.15 6.65
N ARG A 22 -3.36 12.67 5.73
CA ARG A 22 -2.89 11.93 4.54
C ARG A 22 -1.92 10.79 4.90
N ASN A 23 -1.32 10.81 6.08
CA ASN A 23 -0.44 9.73 6.54
C ASN A 23 -1.21 8.46 6.93
N TYR A 24 -2.55 8.54 7.00
CA TYR A 24 -3.40 7.45 7.43
C TYR A 24 -4.30 6.97 6.30
N ASP A 25 -4.61 5.68 6.27
CA ASP A 25 -5.62 5.13 5.37
C ASP A 25 -7.00 5.77 5.65
N LYS A 26 -7.76 6.05 4.58
CA LYS A 26 -9.08 6.71 4.67
C LYS A 26 -10.03 5.88 5.55
N ALA A 27 -10.14 4.59 5.30
CA ALA A 27 -11.09 3.73 6.03
C ALA A 27 -10.69 3.59 7.49
N TRP A 28 -9.40 3.39 7.77
CA TRP A 28 -8.87 3.36 9.14
C TRP A 28 -9.15 4.67 9.89
N LEU A 29 -8.90 5.81 9.25
CA LEU A 29 -9.08 7.13 9.85
C LEU A 29 -10.56 7.36 10.18
N MET A 30 -11.45 7.08 9.23
CA MET A 30 -12.89 7.25 9.43
C MET A 30 -13.45 6.31 10.50
N ASN A 31 -13.03 5.05 10.51
CA ASN A 31 -13.47 4.07 11.52
C ASN A 31 -12.94 4.41 12.92
N SER A 32 -11.71 4.90 13.02
CA SER A 32 -11.10 5.35 14.28
C SER A 32 -11.82 6.57 14.86
N ILE A 33 -12.23 7.52 14.00
CA ILE A 33 -13.04 8.68 14.40
C ILE A 33 -14.42 8.21 14.86
N GLN A 34 -15.09 7.35 14.08
CA GLN A 34 -16.43 6.89 14.40
C GLN A 34 -16.51 6.07 15.69
N SER A 35 -15.48 5.28 16.01
CA SER A 35 -15.44 4.47 17.24
C SER A 35 -15.29 5.30 18.52
N HIS A 36 -14.68 6.49 18.44
CA HIS A 36 -14.50 7.40 19.57
C HIS A 36 -15.57 8.49 19.63
N CYS A 37 -16.27 8.73 18.53
CA CYS A 37 -17.36 9.70 18.46
C CYS A 37 -18.64 9.06 19.02
N SER A 38 -19.28 9.73 19.99
CA SER A 38 -20.55 9.28 20.58
C SER A 38 -21.74 9.38 19.62
N VAL A 39 -21.57 10.13 18.53
CA VAL A 39 -22.61 10.40 17.52
C VAL A 39 -22.20 9.73 16.21
N SER A 40 -23.14 9.00 15.58
CA SER A 40 -22.96 8.50 14.22
C SER A 40 -23.00 9.67 13.23
N PHE A 41 -22.07 9.70 12.29
CA PHE A 41 -22.00 10.76 11.29
C PHE A 41 -21.64 10.21 9.91
N THR A 42 -22.03 10.96 8.89
CA THR A 42 -21.63 10.70 7.51
C THR A 42 -20.73 11.83 7.06
N PRO A 43 -19.43 11.57 6.77
CA PRO A 43 -18.56 12.61 6.24
C PRO A 43 -19.06 13.06 4.86
N VAL A 44 -19.23 14.35 4.68
CA VAL A 44 -19.58 14.96 3.39
C VAL A 44 -18.32 15.54 2.77
N ASP A 45 -18.09 15.28 1.48
CA ASP A 45 -16.97 15.85 0.72
C ASP A 45 -15.62 15.59 1.41
N PHE A 46 -15.32 14.32 1.69
CA PHE A 46 -14.02 13.92 2.23
C PHE A 46 -12.94 14.04 1.15
N HIS A 47 -11.81 14.66 1.47
CA HIS A 47 -10.72 14.87 0.54
C HIS A 47 -9.42 15.25 1.27
N TYR A 48 -8.29 15.16 0.56
CA TYR A 48 -6.99 15.55 1.10
C TYR A 48 -6.51 16.88 0.53
N ILE A 49 -6.19 17.86 1.37
CA ILE A 49 -5.55 19.12 0.96
C ILE A 49 -4.19 19.22 1.61
N ARG A 50 -3.13 19.22 0.78
CA ARG A 50 -1.74 19.13 1.26
C ARG A 50 -1.60 17.90 2.16
N ASN A 51 -1.07 18.05 3.36
CA ASN A 51 -0.94 16.96 4.33
C ASN A 51 -2.10 16.92 5.34
N GLN A 52 -3.34 17.18 4.92
CA GLN A 52 -4.50 17.21 5.83
C GLN A 52 -5.68 16.47 5.22
N ALA A 53 -6.40 15.69 6.03
CA ALA A 53 -7.70 15.18 5.67
C ALA A 53 -8.77 16.22 6.04
N ARG A 54 -9.76 16.41 5.16
CA ARG A 54 -10.86 17.36 5.37
C ARG A 54 -12.16 16.75 4.93
N PHE A 55 -13.20 17.01 5.71
CA PHE A 55 -14.59 16.68 5.37
C PHE A 55 -15.52 17.63 6.10
N PHE A 56 -16.81 17.53 5.82
CA PHE A 56 -17.84 18.36 6.41
C PHE A 56 -18.90 17.50 7.08
N VAL A 57 -19.50 18.06 8.12
CA VAL A 57 -20.66 17.48 8.79
C VAL A 57 -21.74 18.54 8.95
N GLN A 58 -22.97 18.06 9.00
CA GLN A 58 -24.13 18.87 9.33
C GLN A 58 -24.51 18.60 10.79
N ASP A 59 -25.07 19.62 11.45
CA ASP A 59 -25.47 19.61 12.86
C ASP A 59 -24.36 19.92 13.88
N VAL A 60 -24.73 20.78 14.83
CA VAL A 60 -23.90 21.26 15.94
C VAL A 60 -23.55 20.13 16.90
N LYS A 61 -24.47 19.18 17.12
CA LYS A 61 -24.23 18.05 18.03
C LYS A 61 -23.09 17.16 17.52
N THR A 62 -23.14 16.81 16.23
CA THR A 62 -22.08 16.06 15.54
C THR A 62 -20.75 16.81 15.59
N ALA A 63 -20.78 18.11 15.29
CA ALA A 63 -19.58 18.95 15.31
C ALA A 63 -18.95 19.03 16.71
N SER A 64 -19.76 19.16 17.77
CA SER A 64 -19.28 19.16 19.16
C SER A 64 -18.66 17.81 19.54
N ALA A 65 -19.34 16.70 19.22
CA ALA A 65 -18.82 15.36 19.49
C ALA A 65 -17.48 15.12 18.77
N LEU A 66 -17.34 15.56 17.52
CA LEU A 66 -16.10 15.47 16.75
C LEU A 66 -14.99 16.40 17.28
N LYS A 67 -15.33 17.51 17.92
CA LYS A 67 -14.36 18.37 18.58
C LYS A 67 -13.83 17.72 19.87
N ASP A 68 -14.71 17.04 20.60
CA ASP A 68 -14.39 16.41 21.89
C ASP A 68 -13.48 15.18 21.75
N ILE A 69 -13.38 14.57 20.57
CA ILE A 69 -12.45 13.45 20.31
C ILE A 69 -11.03 13.88 19.98
N SER A 70 -10.77 15.18 19.84
CA SER A 70 -9.42 15.67 19.51
C SER A 70 -8.41 15.20 20.57
N TYR A 71 -7.29 14.64 20.11
CA TYR A 71 -6.23 14.04 20.94
C TYR A 71 -6.63 12.78 21.74
N LYS A 72 -7.80 12.19 21.49
CA LYS A 72 -8.23 10.92 22.10
C LYS A 72 -7.88 9.69 21.27
N ILE A 73 -7.70 9.85 19.96
CA ILE A 73 -7.31 8.79 19.03
C ILE A 73 -5.79 8.71 19.00
N CYS A 74 -5.23 7.50 19.11
CA CYS A 74 -3.80 7.23 18.95
C CYS A 74 -3.55 6.36 17.70
N ASP A 75 -2.48 6.64 16.97
CA ASP A 75 -1.98 5.75 15.92
C ASP A 75 -1.10 4.62 16.47
N GLU A 76 -0.57 3.78 15.58
CA GLU A 76 0.28 2.63 15.92
C GLU A 76 1.56 3.03 16.67
N ASP A 77 2.06 4.25 16.45
CA ASP A 77 3.22 4.84 17.12
C ASP A 77 2.84 5.55 18.44
N ASN A 78 1.60 5.39 18.93
CA ASN A 78 1.03 6.10 20.08
C ASN A 78 1.00 7.64 19.92
N ARG A 79 1.02 8.17 18.70
CA ARG A 79 0.87 9.61 18.44
C ARG A 79 -0.61 9.97 18.46
N LYS A 80 -0.92 11.06 19.17
CA LYS A 80 -2.29 11.56 19.31
C LYS A 80 -2.73 12.34 18.07
N ILE A 81 -3.87 11.97 17.51
CA ILE A 81 -4.47 12.66 16.35
C ILE A 81 -5.28 13.86 16.83
N SER A 82 -5.02 15.03 16.25
CA SER A 82 -5.80 16.24 16.50
C SER A 82 -6.94 16.40 15.49
N VAL A 83 -8.12 16.80 15.97
CA VAL A 83 -9.31 17.01 15.14
C VAL A 83 -9.79 18.44 15.34
N PHE A 84 -9.74 19.24 14.28
CA PHE A 84 -10.19 20.64 14.31
C PHE A 84 -11.55 20.75 13.65
N VAL A 85 -12.54 21.27 14.37
CA VAL A 85 -13.90 21.51 13.87
C VAL A 85 -14.20 22.99 13.93
N ASN A 86 -14.55 23.58 12.78
CA ASN A 86 -14.87 25.00 12.65
C ASN A 86 -16.20 25.18 11.91
N ALA A 87 -16.96 26.21 12.26
CA ALA A 87 -18.13 26.60 11.47
C ALA A 87 -17.72 26.89 10.03
N SER A 88 -18.57 26.52 9.08
CA SER A 88 -18.30 26.66 7.65
C SER A 88 -19.58 27.03 6.92
N ALA A 89 -19.44 27.71 5.79
CA ALA A 89 -20.50 27.75 4.79
C ALA A 89 -20.78 26.32 4.28
N VAL A 90 -21.97 26.14 3.68
CA VAL A 90 -22.34 24.92 2.93
C VAL A 90 -21.16 24.49 2.04
N PRO A 91 -20.75 23.20 2.06
CA PRO A 91 -19.70 22.71 1.17
C PRO A 91 -20.04 22.96 -0.29
N TYR A 92 -19.05 23.26 -1.14
CA TYR A 92 -19.29 23.51 -2.58
C TYR A 92 -19.94 22.32 -3.30
N SER A 93 -19.68 21.10 -2.84
CA SER A 93 -20.35 19.87 -3.30
C SER A 93 -21.87 19.88 -3.06
N MET A 94 -22.35 20.70 -2.12
CA MET A 94 -23.75 20.83 -1.71
C MET A 94 -24.40 22.13 -2.20
N GLN A 95 -23.61 23.18 -2.51
CA GLN A 95 -24.12 24.45 -3.06
C GLN A 95 -24.60 24.34 -4.50
N ASN A 96 -23.96 23.51 -5.32
CA ASN A 96 -24.26 23.34 -6.74
C ASN A 96 -24.82 21.94 -7.02
N LYS A 97 -25.88 21.57 -6.29
CA LYS A 97 -26.62 20.34 -6.56
C LYS A 97 -27.38 20.49 -7.88
N PHE A 98 -27.15 19.57 -8.80
CA PHE A 98 -27.98 19.43 -9.99
C PHE A 98 -29.42 19.18 -9.56
N THR A 99 -30.38 19.78 -10.28
CA THR A 99 -31.78 19.44 -10.08
C THR A 99 -32.03 17.98 -10.47
N PRO A 100 -33.12 17.33 -10.00
CA PRO A 100 -33.46 15.98 -10.42
C PRO A 100 -33.55 15.84 -11.94
N GLU A 101 -34.07 16.86 -12.63
CA GLU A 101 -34.18 16.89 -14.09
C GLU A 101 -32.80 16.93 -14.75
N GLN A 102 -31.89 17.76 -14.22
CA GLN A 102 -30.50 17.83 -14.72
C GLN A 102 -29.75 16.52 -14.49
N MET A 103 -29.98 15.86 -13.34
CA MET A 103 -29.39 14.55 -13.06
C MET A 103 -29.89 13.48 -14.03
N GLU A 104 -31.18 13.51 -14.41
CA GLU A 104 -31.72 12.56 -15.39
C GLU A 104 -31.16 12.84 -16.79
N GLN A 105 -31.01 14.11 -17.19
CA GLN A 105 -30.37 14.44 -18.48
C GLN A 105 -28.89 14.02 -18.52
N LEU A 106 -28.16 14.22 -17.41
CA LEU A 106 -26.79 13.74 -17.30
C LEU A 106 -26.72 12.21 -17.44
N LYS A 107 -27.61 11.49 -16.77
CA LYS A 107 -27.71 10.03 -16.89
C LYS A 107 -27.99 9.61 -18.33
N LEU A 108 -28.99 10.19 -18.98
CA LEU A 108 -29.33 9.87 -20.37
C LEU A 108 -28.13 10.09 -21.31
N THR A 109 -27.41 11.19 -21.13
CA THR A 109 -26.19 11.49 -21.90
C THR A 109 -25.11 10.43 -21.65
N MET A 110 -24.88 10.04 -20.40
CA MET A 110 -23.90 9.01 -20.04
C MET A 110 -24.31 7.65 -20.61
N SER A 111 -25.60 7.30 -20.58
CA SER A 111 -26.12 6.06 -21.19
C SER A 111 -25.93 6.02 -22.70
N LYS A 112 -26.10 7.14 -23.41
CA LYS A 112 -25.79 7.22 -24.86
C LYS A 112 -24.30 7.02 -25.15
N ARG A 113 -23.44 7.41 -24.20
CA ARG A 113 -21.97 7.29 -24.29
C ARG A 113 -21.42 5.98 -23.73
N TYR A 114 -22.29 5.09 -23.28
CA TYR A 114 -21.94 3.80 -22.73
C TYR A 114 -22.08 2.71 -23.79
N ASP A 115 -21.00 1.97 -24.01
CA ASP A 115 -21.02 0.75 -24.82
C ASP A 115 -21.26 -0.46 -23.91
N VAL A 116 -22.44 -1.06 -24.02
CA VAL A 116 -22.85 -2.22 -23.24
C VAL A 116 -22.01 -3.47 -23.55
N SER A 117 -21.54 -3.61 -24.80
CA SER A 117 -20.82 -4.81 -25.25
C SER A 117 -19.41 -4.88 -24.68
N GLN A 118 -18.74 -3.74 -24.57
CA GLN A 118 -17.38 -3.62 -24.04
C GLN A 118 -17.36 -3.13 -22.59
N GLN A 119 -18.51 -2.73 -22.04
CA GLN A 119 -18.64 -2.12 -20.72
C GLN A 119 -17.73 -0.88 -20.58
N VAL A 120 -17.74 -0.04 -21.62
CA VAL A 120 -16.91 1.18 -21.75
C VAL A 120 -17.79 2.41 -21.64
N LEU A 121 -17.46 3.33 -20.73
CA LEU A 121 -18.11 4.64 -20.62
C LEU A 121 -17.19 5.73 -21.16
N ASN A 122 -17.62 6.42 -22.22
CA ASN A 122 -16.85 7.47 -22.86
C ASN A 122 -17.26 8.89 -22.45
N LEU A 123 -16.56 9.46 -21.47
CA LEU A 123 -16.76 10.83 -20.99
C LEU A 123 -15.73 11.81 -21.56
N GLN A 124 -15.11 11.53 -22.70
CA GLN A 124 -14.19 12.49 -23.29
C GLN A 124 -14.92 13.82 -23.59
N LYS A 125 -14.25 14.94 -23.27
CA LYS A 125 -14.76 16.30 -23.54
C LYS A 125 -16.21 16.51 -23.10
N LEU A 126 -16.62 15.95 -21.94
CA LEU A 126 -18.03 15.88 -21.52
C LEU A 126 -18.70 17.26 -21.46
N ARG A 127 -17.96 18.30 -21.06
CA ARG A 127 -18.44 19.70 -21.04
C ARG A 127 -19.07 20.14 -22.36
N PHE A 128 -18.60 19.62 -23.49
CA PHE A 128 -18.99 20.04 -24.83
C PHE A 128 -19.99 19.08 -25.49
N ASP A 129 -20.56 18.15 -24.73
CA ASP A 129 -21.62 17.29 -25.24
C ASP A 129 -22.87 18.10 -25.62
N SER A 130 -23.42 17.85 -26.80
CA SER A 130 -24.56 18.61 -27.33
C SER A 130 -25.83 18.47 -26.49
N ASP A 131 -26.07 17.29 -25.91
CA ASP A 131 -27.25 17.06 -25.07
C ASP A 131 -27.14 17.87 -23.77
N LEU A 132 -25.96 17.91 -23.16
CA LEU A 132 -25.73 18.69 -21.93
C LEU A 132 -25.77 20.19 -22.18
N VAL A 133 -25.09 20.66 -23.24
CA VAL A 133 -25.09 22.08 -23.63
C VAL A 133 -26.51 22.53 -23.99
N GLY A 134 -27.29 21.70 -24.69
CA GLY A 134 -28.66 22.00 -25.06
C GLY A 134 -29.61 22.16 -23.87
N HIS A 135 -29.29 21.56 -22.71
CA HIS A 135 -30.06 21.67 -21.47
C HIS A 135 -29.43 22.64 -20.45
N ASP A 136 -28.46 23.45 -20.86
CA ASP A 136 -27.73 24.39 -20.00
C ASP A 136 -27.04 23.72 -18.78
N ILE A 137 -26.51 22.50 -18.99
CA ILE A 137 -25.82 21.72 -17.97
C ILE A 137 -24.30 21.83 -18.20
N ASP A 138 -23.63 22.64 -17.38
CA ASP A 138 -22.17 22.83 -17.47
C ASP A 138 -21.38 21.76 -16.68
N MET A 139 -21.05 20.64 -17.34
CA MET A 139 -20.26 19.54 -16.74
C MET A 139 -18.75 19.78 -16.78
N ILE A 140 -18.24 20.54 -15.79
CA ILE A 140 -16.79 20.67 -15.56
C ILE A 140 -16.31 19.56 -14.64
N LEU A 141 -15.81 18.45 -15.19
CA LEU A 141 -15.39 17.30 -14.36
C LEU A 141 -14.27 17.61 -13.36
N ASN A 142 -13.49 18.67 -13.57
CA ASN A 142 -12.52 19.11 -12.57
C ASN A 142 -13.18 19.75 -11.32
N ARG A 143 -14.45 20.16 -11.38
CA ARG A 143 -15.22 20.60 -10.20
C ARG A 143 -15.77 19.38 -9.47
N ARG A 144 -15.65 19.38 -8.14
CA ARG A 144 -16.06 18.22 -7.31
C ARG A 144 -17.54 17.88 -7.42
N ASN A 145 -18.43 18.85 -7.48
CA ASN A 145 -19.87 18.59 -7.61
C ASN A 145 -20.19 17.86 -8.92
N CYS A 146 -19.56 18.25 -10.03
CA CYS A 146 -19.70 17.60 -11.33
C CYS A 146 -19.14 16.17 -11.31
N MET A 147 -17.92 15.98 -10.76
CA MET A 147 -17.33 14.64 -10.66
C MET A 147 -18.15 13.74 -9.73
N PHE A 148 -18.61 14.27 -8.59
CA PHE A 148 -19.46 13.54 -7.66
C PHE A 148 -20.76 13.08 -8.29
N ALA A 149 -21.48 13.98 -9.00
CA ALA A 149 -22.69 13.63 -9.73
C ALA A 149 -22.43 12.53 -10.79
N THR A 150 -21.31 12.64 -11.50
CA THR A 150 -20.88 11.63 -12.48
C THR A 150 -20.65 10.28 -11.82
N LEU A 151 -19.88 10.24 -10.72
CA LEU A 151 -19.59 9.00 -9.99
C LEU A 151 -20.83 8.41 -9.31
N GLN A 152 -21.79 9.24 -8.88
CA GLN A 152 -23.08 8.76 -8.37
C GLN A 152 -23.89 8.02 -9.44
N ILE A 153 -23.90 8.54 -10.67
CA ILE A 153 -24.57 7.87 -11.80
C ILE A 153 -23.83 6.57 -12.13
N ILE A 154 -22.49 6.57 -12.12
CA ILE A 154 -21.69 5.36 -12.37
C ILE A 154 -22.02 4.25 -11.36
N GLU A 155 -22.02 4.58 -10.07
CA GLU A 155 -22.31 3.63 -9.00
C GLU A 155 -23.70 2.99 -9.16
N ARG A 156 -24.71 3.79 -9.52
CA ARG A 156 -26.12 3.35 -9.58
C ARG A 156 -26.48 2.67 -10.90
N ASP A 157 -26.05 3.25 -12.02
CA ASP A 157 -26.54 2.90 -13.36
C ASP A 157 -25.52 2.06 -14.17
N PHE A 158 -24.23 2.05 -13.78
CA PHE A 158 -23.17 1.31 -14.49
C PHE A 158 -22.31 0.44 -13.55
N PRO A 159 -22.90 -0.48 -12.74
CA PRO A 159 -22.17 -1.25 -11.73
C PRO A 159 -21.15 -2.26 -12.30
N GLU A 160 -21.31 -2.64 -13.57
CA GLU A 160 -20.41 -3.56 -14.28
C GLU A 160 -19.36 -2.83 -15.15
N LEU A 161 -19.16 -1.52 -14.95
CA LEU A 161 -18.22 -0.73 -15.74
C LEU A 161 -16.79 -1.28 -15.63
N LEU A 162 -16.18 -1.60 -16.76
CA LEU A 162 -14.79 -2.07 -16.84
C LEU A 162 -13.82 -1.01 -17.35
N SER A 163 -14.28 -0.10 -18.21
CA SER A 163 -13.43 0.90 -18.84
C SER A 163 -14.04 2.29 -18.75
N LEU A 164 -13.27 3.25 -18.24
CA LEU A 164 -13.69 4.64 -18.11
C LEU A 164 -12.74 5.56 -18.88
N ASN A 165 -13.30 6.32 -19.82
CA ASN A 165 -12.55 7.31 -20.58
C ASN A 165 -12.87 8.74 -20.11
N LEU A 166 -11.88 9.41 -19.51
CA LEU A 166 -11.91 10.79 -19.02
C LEU A 166 -10.95 11.70 -19.82
N GLN A 167 -10.56 11.30 -21.02
CA GLN A 167 -9.65 12.04 -21.88
C GLN A 167 -10.13 13.48 -22.13
N ASN A 168 -9.20 14.43 -22.08
CA ASN A 168 -9.43 15.83 -22.47
C ASN A 168 -10.60 16.50 -21.72
N ASN A 169 -10.56 16.42 -20.38
CA ASN A 169 -11.49 17.09 -19.48
C ASN A 169 -10.81 18.15 -18.60
N LYS A 170 -9.54 18.49 -18.89
CA LYS A 170 -8.72 19.47 -18.16
C LYS A 170 -8.59 19.16 -16.66
N LEU A 171 -8.54 17.88 -16.30
CA LEU A 171 -8.34 17.44 -14.92
C LEU A 171 -6.91 17.77 -14.49
N TYR A 172 -6.73 18.59 -13.45
CA TYR A 172 -5.42 18.87 -12.87
C TYR A 172 -5.26 18.27 -11.46
N GLN A 173 -6.35 17.80 -10.86
CA GLN A 173 -6.41 17.15 -9.55
C GLN A 173 -7.33 15.93 -9.61
N LEU A 174 -6.95 14.85 -8.93
CA LEU A 174 -7.72 13.60 -8.86
C LEU A 174 -8.48 13.40 -7.53
N ASP A 175 -8.49 14.39 -6.62
CA ASP A 175 -9.23 14.30 -5.35
C ASP A 175 -10.74 14.10 -5.55
N GLY A 176 -11.33 14.68 -6.60
CA GLY A 176 -12.74 14.45 -6.92
C GLY A 176 -13.02 13.06 -7.50
N LEU A 177 -12.00 12.43 -8.11
CA LEU A 177 -12.12 11.12 -8.73
C LEU A 177 -11.84 9.98 -7.74
N SER A 178 -11.22 10.23 -6.59
CA SER A 178 -10.76 9.17 -5.67
C SER A 178 -11.86 8.23 -5.18
N ASP A 179 -13.10 8.70 -5.09
CA ASP A 179 -14.24 7.88 -4.68
C ASP A 179 -14.60 6.78 -5.71
N ILE A 180 -13.99 6.80 -6.91
CA ILE A 180 -14.15 5.73 -7.90
C ILE A 180 -13.70 4.36 -7.37
N ILE A 181 -12.76 4.32 -6.42
CA ILE A 181 -12.29 3.08 -5.80
C ILE A 181 -13.45 2.31 -5.15
N GLU A 182 -14.35 3.05 -4.49
CA GLU A 182 -15.53 2.50 -3.80
C GLU A 182 -16.71 2.36 -4.78
N LYS A 183 -16.91 3.36 -5.64
CA LYS A 183 -18.09 3.48 -6.51
C LYS A 183 -18.05 2.63 -7.77
N ALA A 184 -16.86 2.31 -8.28
CA ALA A 184 -16.67 1.52 -9.49
C ALA A 184 -15.43 0.61 -9.37
N PRO A 185 -15.41 -0.32 -8.40
CA PRO A 185 -14.23 -1.14 -8.09
C PRO A 185 -13.83 -2.12 -9.20
N LYS A 186 -14.72 -2.36 -10.17
CA LYS A 186 -14.50 -3.26 -11.32
C LYS A 186 -13.76 -2.60 -12.48
N VAL A 187 -13.54 -1.28 -12.43
CA VAL A 187 -12.81 -0.56 -13.48
C VAL A 187 -11.37 -1.07 -13.56
N LYS A 188 -11.00 -1.54 -14.75
CA LYS A 188 -9.68 -2.07 -15.11
C LYS A 188 -8.95 -1.19 -16.11
N ILE A 189 -9.68 -0.45 -16.94
CA ILE A 189 -9.11 0.44 -17.96
C ILE A 189 -9.49 1.87 -17.63
N LEU A 190 -8.49 2.74 -17.50
CA LEU A 190 -8.71 4.16 -17.22
C LEU A 190 -7.93 5.03 -18.19
N ASN A 191 -8.63 5.91 -18.92
CA ASN A 191 -7.99 6.87 -19.80
C ASN A 191 -8.06 8.29 -19.21
N LEU A 192 -6.91 8.82 -18.80
CA LEU A 192 -6.70 10.18 -18.29
C LEU A 192 -5.84 11.03 -19.24
N SER A 193 -5.63 10.60 -20.47
CA SER A 193 -4.80 11.30 -21.45
C SER A 193 -5.32 12.72 -21.77
N LYS A 194 -4.42 13.60 -22.19
CA LYS A 194 -4.71 14.99 -22.59
C LYS A 194 -5.43 15.80 -21.50
N ASN A 195 -5.10 15.54 -20.24
CA ASN A 195 -5.53 16.35 -19.10
C ASN A 195 -4.35 17.23 -18.63
N GLU A 196 -4.48 17.85 -17.45
CA GLU A 196 -3.55 18.86 -16.93
C GLU A 196 -2.82 18.36 -15.67
N LEU A 197 -2.65 17.04 -15.53
CA LEU A 197 -1.98 16.43 -14.39
C LEU A 197 -0.47 16.72 -14.44
N ARG A 198 0.05 17.39 -13.40
CA ARG A 198 1.44 17.86 -13.37
C ARG A 198 2.40 16.91 -12.67
N THR A 199 1.91 16.07 -11.76
CA THR A 199 2.74 15.20 -10.94
C THR A 199 2.13 13.81 -10.86
N SER A 200 2.97 12.77 -10.80
CA SER A 200 2.54 11.37 -10.61
C SER A 200 1.88 11.14 -9.25
N THR A 201 2.17 11.98 -8.25
CA THR A 201 1.54 11.92 -6.91
C THR A 201 0.01 12.05 -6.94
N GLU A 202 -0.56 12.59 -8.02
CA GLU A 202 -2.02 12.62 -8.19
C GLU A 202 -2.59 11.20 -8.33
N LEU A 203 -1.82 10.28 -8.91
CA LEU A 203 -2.20 8.88 -9.11
C LEU A 203 -2.21 8.07 -7.80
N ASP A 204 -1.49 8.54 -6.77
CA ASP A 204 -1.53 7.92 -5.44
C ASP A 204 -2.96 7.84 -4.89
N LYS A 205 -3.81 8.80 -5.26
CA LYS A 205 -5.22 8.88 -4.86
C LYS A 205 -6.08 7.78 -5.47
N LEU A 206 -5.57 7.08 -6.48
CA LEU A 206 -6.26 6.01 -7.21
C LEU A 206 -5.64 4.62 -6.97
N LYS A 207 -4.61 4.49 -6.12
CA LYS A 207 -3.89 3.22 -5.82
C LYS A 207 -4.79 2.05 -5.41
N GLY A 208 -6.01 2.30 -4.95
CA GLY A 208 -7.00 1.25 -4.64
C GLY A 208 -7.57 0.53 -5.86
N LEU A 209 -7.43 1.08 -7.07
CA LEU A 209 -7.90 0.46 -8.31
C LEU A 209 -6.94 -0.63 -8.80
N LYS A 210 -7.50 -1.74 -9.28
CA LYS A 210 -6.75 -2.84 -9.89
C LYS A 210 -6.70 -2.67 -11.40
N LEU A 211 -6.07 -1.58 -11.85
CA LEU A 211 -5.97 -1.25 -13.27
C LEU A 211 -5.07 -2.24 -14.02
N GLU A 212 -5.53 -2.64 -15.21
CA GLU A 212 -4.80 -3.43 -16.20
C GLU A 212 -4.29 -2.54 -17.34
N GLU A 213 -4.98 -1.44 -17.65
CA GLU A 213 -4.57 -0.49 -18.70
C GLU A 213 -4.81 0.97 -18.26
N LEU A 214 -3.82 1.83 -18.50
CA LEU A 214 -3.85 3.24 -18.12
C LEU A 214 -3.30 4.11 -19.25
N TRP A 215 -3.96 5.24 -19.51
CA TRP A 215 -3.49 6.25 -20.47
C TRP A 215 -3.28 7.59 -19.77
N LEU A 216 -2.08 8.15 -19.88
CA LEU A 216 -1.66 9.44 -19.34
C LEU A 216 -1.01 10.34 -20.38
N GLU A 217 -0.79 9.86 -21.61
CA GLU A 217 -0.20 10.63 -22.70
C GLU A 217 -0.80 12.04 -22.83
N GLY A 218 0.06 13.04 -23.05
CA GLY A 218 -0.37 14.43 -23.21
C GLY A 218 -0.72 15.16 -21.91
N ASN A 219 -0.39 14.58 -20.74
CA ASN A 219 -0.37 15.32 -19.47
C ASN A 219 1.01 15.93 -19.21
N PRO A 220 1.10 17.11 -18.55
CA PRO A 220 2.37 17.72 -18.19
C PRO A 220 3.32 16.81 -17.39
N LEU A 221 2.80 15.90 -16.56
CA LEU A 221 3.61 14.95 -15.78
C LEU A 221 4.53 14.09 -16.63
N CYS A 222 4.15 13.77 -17.88
CA CYS A 222 4.96 12.90 -18.74
C CYS A 222 6.33 13.53 -19.06
N SER A 223 6.39 14.87 -19.12
CA SER A 223 7.64 15.61 -19.35
C SER A 223 8.53 15.72 -18.12
N ALA A 224 8.06 15.32 -16.94
CA ALA A 224 8.82 15.40 -15.69
C ALA A 224 9.79 14.22 -15.50
N PHE A 225 9.70 13.18 -16.33
CA PHE A 225 10.54 11.98 -16.24
C PHE A 225 11.75 12.08 -17.19
N PRO A 226 12.93 11.61 -16.77
CA PRO A 226 14.15 11.66 -17.58
C PRO A 226 14.10 10.70 -18.79
N ASP A 227 13.44 9.54 -18.63
CA ASP A 227 13.29 8.53 -19.66
C ASP A 227 12.02 7.69 -19.45
N GLN A 228 11.71 6.84 -20.44
CA GLN A 228 10.54 5.97 -20.46
C GLN A 228 10.57 4.92 -19.33
N SER A 229 11.75 4.46 -18.90
CA SER A 229 11.88 3.44 -17.85
C SER A 229 11.52 4.03 -16.48
N ALA A 230 12.03 5.23 -16.17
CA ALA A 230 11.67 5.97 -14.96
C ALA A 230 10.18 6.31 -14.92
N TYR A 231 9.59 6.67 -16.06
CA TYR A 231 8.16 6.87 -16.19
C TYR A 231 7.38 5.58 -15.87
N VAL A 232 7.67 4.48 -16.57
CA VAL A 232 7.00 3.19 -16.37
C VAL A 232 7.11 2.72 -14.91
N SER A 233 8.31 2.79 -14.33
CA SER A 233 8.56 2.37 -12.94
C SER A 233 7.71 3.17 -11.95
N ALA A 234 7.67 4.50 -12.08
CA ALA A 234 6.90 5.35 -11.17
C ALA A 234 5.38 5.10 -11.27
N ILE A 235 4.88 4.75 -12.46
CA ILE A 235 3.47 4.40 -12.66
C ILE A 235 3.18 2.98 -12.12
N GLN A 236 4.08 2.01 -12.31
CA GLN A 236 3.95 0.66 -11.76
C GLN A 236 4.03 0.63 -10.23
N ASP A 237 4.78 1.54 -9.60
CA ASP A 237 4.76 1.73 -8.14
C ASP A 237 3.37 2.12 -7.63
N CYS A 238 2.55 2.77 -8.46
CA CYS A 238 1.16 3.09 -8.16
C CYS A 238 0.21 1.94 -8.52
N PHE A 239 0.44 1.27 -9.65
CA PHE A 239 -0.42 0.21 -10.17
C PHE A 239 0.42 -1.04 -10.53
N PRO A 240 0.79 -1.89 -9.54
CA PRO A 240 1.68 -3.02 -9.78
C PRO A 240 1.11 -4.10 -10.72
N LYS A 241 -0.22 -4.11 -10.93
CA LYS A 241 -0.93 -5.04 -11.81
C LYS A 241 -1.14 -4.50 -13.24
N LEU A 242 -0.61 -3.33 -13.54
CA LEU A 242 -0.77 -2.68 -14.83
C LEU A 242 -0.04 -3.48 -15.91
N LEU A 243 -0.75 -3.83 -16.98
CA LEU A 243 -0.25 -4.58 -18.13
C LEU A 243 0.05 -3.66 -19.32
N ARG A 244 -0.69 -2.55 -19.44
CA ARG A 244 -0.57 -1.60 -20.55
C ARG A 244 -0.52 -0.17 -20.06
N LEU A 245 0.42 0.60 -20.61
CA LEU A 245 0.55 2.04 -20.35
C LEU A 245 0.66 2.78 -21.68
N ASP A 246 -0.23 3.74 -21.94
CA ASP A 246 -0.25 4.54 -23.16
C ASP A 246 -0.26 3.70 -24.45
N GLY A 247 -0.98 2.57 -24.41
CA GLY A 247 -1.08 1.61 -25.52
C GLY A 247 0.14 0.70 -25.71
N GLN A 248 1.17 0.82 -24.87
CA GLN A 248 2.34 -0.06 -24.89
C GLN A 248 2.18 -1.19 -23.87
N ASP A 249 2.42 -2.43 -24.31
CA ASP A 249 2.48 -3.58 -23.40
C ASP A 249 3.71 -3.43 -22.50
N LEU A 250 3.46 -3.40 -21.19
CA LEU A 250 4.53 -3.42 -20.20
C LEU A 250 5.08 -4.84 -20.16
N SER A 251 6.40 -4.99 -20.34
CA SER A 251 7.05 -6.26 -20.07
C SER A 251 6.78 -6.57 -18.61
N THR A 252 5.91 -7.54 -18.35
CA THR A 252 5.57 -7.98 -17.00
C THR A 252 6.89 -8.22 -16.27
N ALA A 253 7.19 -7.37 -15.29
CA ALA A 253 8.15 -7.70 -14.26
C ALA A 253 7.74 -9.10 -13.82
N THR A 254 8.64 -10.06 -14.00
CA THR A 254 8.45 -11.46 -13.66
C THR A 254 7.68 -11.50 -12.36
N VAL A 255 6.41 -11.93 -12.41
CA VAL A 255 5.66 -12.26 -11.22
C VAL A 255 6.40 -13.45 -10.65
N ILE A 256 7.42 -13.17 -9.84
CA ILE A 256 7.82 -14.06 -8.78
C ILE A 256 6.60 -14.05 -7.89
N ASP A 257 5.70 -14.98 -8.17
CA ASP A 257 4.55 -15.30 -7.36
C ASP A 257 5.04 -15.49 -5.92
N LEU A 258 4.84 -14.46 -5.11
CA LEU A 258 5.23 -14.41 -3.71
C LEU A 258 4.14 -14.99 -2.80
N ASP A 259 3.06 -15.55 -3.35
CA ASP A 259 1.92 -16.06 -2.58
C ASP A 259 1.55 -17.54 -2.81
N ALA A 260 2.38 -18.32 -3.49
CA ALA A 260 2.41 -19.76 -3.23
C ALA A 260 3.45 -20.03 -2.14
N PRO A 261 3.12 -20.61 -0.96
CA PRO A 261 4.14 -21.19 -0.12
C PRO A 261 4.82 -22.24 -1.00
N LYS A 262 6.04 -21.95 -1.46
CA LYS A 262 6.89 -22.92 -2.12
C LYS A 262 6.95 -24.08 -1.15
N LEU A 263 6.32 -25.19 -1.54
CA LEU A 263 6.56 -26.48 -0.92
C LEU A 263 8.07 -26.65 -0.94
N ILE A 264 8.72 -26.39 0.21
CA ILE A 264 9.99 -27.02 0.52
C ILE A 264 9.64 -28.49 0.38
N LYS A 265 10.05 -29.10 -0.74
CA LYS A 265 10.01 -30.56 -0.84
C LYS A 265 10.76 -31.01 0.41
N PRO A 266 10.12 -31.75 1.34
CA PRO A 266 10.89 -32.34 2.41
C PRO A 266 12.01 -33.09 1.72
N CYS A 267 13.27 -32.82 2.08
CA CYS A 267 14.34 -33.75 1.78
C CYS A 267 13.80 -35.09 2.27
N LYS A 268 13.51 -36.01 1.35
CA LYS A 268 13.00 -37.33 1.72
C LYS A 268 14.02 -37.89 2.70
N GLU A 269 13.60 -38.13 3.94
CA GLU A 269 14.39 -38.96 4.84
C GLU A 269 14.52 -40.32 4.17
N SER A 270 15.64 -40.54 3.47
CA SER A 270 16.00 -41.85 2.96
C SER A 270 16.66 -42.63 4.09
N TYR A 271 15.96 -42.83 5.19
CA TYR A 271 16.39 -43.81 6.17
C TYR A 271 15.20 -44.43 6.91
N LYS A 272 14.73 -45.56 6.38
CA LYS A 272 13.96 -46.55 7.14
C LYS A 272 14.89 -47.66 7.63
N GLY A 273 15.97 -47.31 8.32
CA GLY A 273 16.85 -48.32 8.90
C GLY A 273 16.57 -48.53 10.38
N SER A 274 16.95 -49.72 10.85
CA SER A 274 16.75 -50.22 12.21
C SER A 274 17.33 -49.27 13.26
N GLU A 275 16.61 -49.08 14.38
CA GLU A 275 17.08 -48.31 15.55
C GLU A 275 18.44 -48.84 16.06
N ILE A 276 18.74 -50.12 15.79
CA ILE A 276 20.05 -50.74 16.08
C ILE A 276 21.16 -50.11 15.25
N LEU A 277 20.96 -49.89 13.94
CA LEU A 277 21.94 -49.25 13.07
C LEU A 277 22.12 -47.78 13.42
N LYS A 278 21.03 -47.08 13.77
CA LYS A 278 21.10 -45.70 14.26
C LYS A 278 21.91 -45.61 15.55
N ASN A 279 21.71 -46.54 16.48
CA ASN A 279 22.48 -46.62 17.72
C ASN A 279 23.93 -47.04 17.48
N LEU A 280 24.20 -47.94 16.52
CA LEU A 280 25.56 -48.33 16.14
C LEU A 280 26.31 -47.17 15.47
N VAL A 281 25.65 -46.40 14.61
CA VAL A 281 26.21 -45.21 13.97
C VAL A 281 26.42 -44.10 14.99
N LEU A 282 25.48 -43.88 15.91
CA LEU A 282 25.66 -42.96 17.03
C LEU A 282 26.81 -43.39 17.96
N GLN A 283 26.95 -44.69 18.22
CA GLN A 283 28.03 -45.23 19.03
C GLN A 283 29.38 -45.10 18.31
N PHE A 284 29.43 -45.36 17.00
CA PHE A 284 30.62 -45.15 16.15
C PHE A 284 30.99 -43.67 16.02
N LEU A 285 30.01 -42.75 15.95
CA LEU A 285 30.20 -41.31 15.98
C LEU A 285 30.56 -40.78 17.39
N GLN A 286 30.17 -41.48 18.46
CA GLN A 286 30.62 -41.21 19.82
C GLN A 286 32.05 -41.70 20.04
N GLU A 287 32.44 -42.81 19.41
CA GLU A 287 33.79 -43.36 19.47
C GLU A 287 34.77 -42.61 18.56
N ASN A 288 34.29 -41.85 17.56
CA ASN A 288 35.13 -41.02 16.67
C ASN A 288 35.02 -39.51 16.95
N SER A 289 36.19 -38.86 16.96
CA SER A 289 36.51 -37.41 16.82
C SER A 289 35.74 -36.33 17.60
N LEU A 290 34.43 -36.43 17.83
CA LEU A 290 33.59 -35.40 18.46
C LEU A 290 33.72 -35.33 19.99
N CYS A 291 34.07 -36.43 20.66
CA CYS A 291 34.25 -36.45 22.12
C CYS A 291 35.31 -35.44 22.61
N LYS A 292 36.34 -35.16 21.80
CA LYS A 292 37.39 -34.18 22.12
C LYS A 292 36.83 -32.75 22.20
N TYR A 293 35.77 -32.45 21.45
CA TYR A 293 35.11 -31.14 21.41
C TYR A 293 33.96 -31.00 22.41
N PHE A 294 33.39 -32.13 22.87
CA PHE A 294 32.25 -32.12 23.78
C PHE A 294 32.55 -31.37 25.09
N LYS A 295 33.76 -31.53 25.63
CA LYS A 295 34.25 -30.82 26.83
C LYS A 295 34.22 -29.28 26.67
N TYR A 296 34.22 -28.80 25.44
CA TYR A 296 34.35 -27.40 25.07
C TYR A 296 33.07 -26.83 24.44
N SER A 297 32.04 -27.66 24.26
CA SER A 297 30.78 -27.26 23.61
C SER A 297 29.98 -26.28 24.46
N ARG A 298 29.58 -25.15 23.85
CA ARG A 298 28.75 -24.12 24.49
C ARG A 298 27.36 -24.08 23.87
N ASN A 299 26.38 -24.70 24.52
CA ASN A 299 24.98 -24.65 24.10
C ASN A 299 24.11 -23.92 25.14
N MET A 300 23.67 -22.70 24.80
CA MET A 300 22.89 -21.84 25.70
C MET A 300 21.48 -22.37 26.00
N LYS A 301 20.94 -23.28 25.17
CA LYS A 301 19.65 -23.94 25.43
C LYS A 301 19.79 -25.00 26.52
N LYS A 302 20.86 -25.81 26.49
CA LYS A 302 21.11 -26.91 27.45
C LYS A 302 21.76 -26.46 28.76
N LEU A 303 22.82 -25.64 28.70
CA LEU A 303 23.52 -25.15 29.90
C LEU A 303 22.79 -23.93 30.45
N LYS A 304 22.33 -23.98 31.72
CA LYS A 304 21.59 -22.88 32.37
C LYS A 304 22.43 -22.03 33.33
N ASP A 305 23.49 -22.60 33.91
CA ASP A 305 24.34 -21.91 34.88
C ASP A 305 25.11 -20.72 34.26
N SER A 306 25.02 -19.55 34.89
CA SER A 306 25.57 -18.29 34.38
C SER A 306 27.10 -18.25 34.45
N ASN A 307 27.69 -18.82 35.50
CA ASN A 307 29.13 -18.82 35.72
C ASN A 307 29.83 -19.74 34.72
N MET A 308 29.30 -20.95 34.52
CA MET A 308 29.78 -21.89 33.51
C MET A 308 29.63 -21.33 32.08
N ARG A 309 28.52 -20.64 31.79
CA ARG A 309 28.33 -19.96 30.49
C ARG A 309 29.38 -18.89 30.20
N ARG A 310 29.88 -18.22 31.25
CA ARG A 310 30.94 -17.21 31.15
C ARG A 310 32.32 -17.87 31.03
N GLN A 311 32.59 -18.95 31.75
CA GLN A 311 33.87 -19.69 31.67
C GLN A 311 34.12 -20.33 30.29
N LEU A 312 33.05 -20.77 29.61
CA LEU A 312 33.11 -21.32 28.26
C LEU A 312 33.24 -20.25 27.16
N LEU A 313 33.13 -18.95 27.48
CA LEU A 313 33.32 -17.86 26.52
C LEU A 313 34.73 -17.25 26.66
N LYS A 314 35.50 -17.25 25.57
CA LYS A 314 36.85 -16.65 25.54
C LYS A 314 36.75 -15.20 25.06
N HIS A 315 37.23 -14.24 25.85
CA HIS A 315 36.97 -12.80 25.65
C HIS A 315 38.23 -11.93 25.53
N THR A 316 39.44 -12.49 25.61
CA THR A 316 40.69 -11.75 25.44
C THR A 316 41.56 -12.38 24.35
N LYS A 317 42.35 -11.55 23.64
CA LYS A 317 43.22 -11.96 22.53
C LYS A 317 44.39 -12.88 22.95
N TYR A 318 44.67 -13.01 24.25
CA TYR A 318 45.72 -13.89 24.79
C TYR A 318 45.32 -15.38 24.85
N HIS A 319 44.16 -15.77 24.30
CA HIS A 319 43.69 -17.16 24.27
C HIS A 319 43.98 -17.89 22.96
N VAL A 320 44.94 -17.44 22.14
CA VAL A 320 45.39 -18.19 20.96
C VAL A 320 45.86 -19.61 21.35
N ASP A 321 46.37 -19.77 22.57
CA ASP A 321 46.69 -21.06 23.22
C ASP A 321 45.50 -22.02 23.32
N TYR A 322 44.26 -21.53 23.25
CA TYR A 322 43.10 -22.40 23.29
C TYR A 322 42.84 -23.07 21.93
N LEU A 323 43.13 -22.36 20.83
CA LEU A 323 43.01 -22.92 19.48
C LEU A 323 44.07 -24.01 19.25
N SER A 324 45.25 -23.90 19.87
CA SER A 324 46.29 -24.94 19.79
C SER A 324 45.98 -26.21 20.60
N VAL A 325 45.01 -26.16 21.53
CA VAL A 325 44.50 -27.32 22.28
C VAL A 325 43.46 -28.10 21.47
N LEU A 326 42.89 -27.49 20.42
CA LEU A 326 42.03 -28.21 19.50
C LEU A 326 42.86 -29.17 18.64
N PRO A 327 42.32 -30.34 18.28
CA PRO A 327 43.06 -31.28 17.47
C PRO A 327 43.25 -30.71 16.04
N LYS A 328 44.38 -31.03 15.40
CA LYS A 328 44.80 -30.45 14.11
C LYS A 328 43.86 -30.84 12.97
N THR A 329 43.42 -29.86 12.19
CA THR A 329 42.49 -30.06 11.06
C THR A 329 43.14 -29.69 9.73
N GLU A 330 42.68 -30.32 8.65
CA GLU A 330 43.01 -29.96 7.27
C GLU A 330 41.72 -29.58 6.54
N HIS A 331 41.77 -28.49 5.79
CA HIS A 331 40.60 -27.89 5.13
C HIS A 331 40.87 -27.78 3.63
N ASP A 332 39.95 -28.30 2.83
CA ASP A 332 39.93 -28.00 1.40
C ASP A 332 39.21 -26.67 1.15
N PHE A 333 40.00 -25.63 0.92
CA PHE A 333 39.47 -24.28 0.67
C PHE A 333 38.66 -24.17 -0.63
N SER A 334 38.82 -25.10 -1.56
CA SER A 334 38.06 -25.10 -2.82
C SER A 334 36.59 -25.50 -2.63
N CYS A 335 36.26 -26.13 -1.49
CA CYS A 335 34.92 -26.56 -1.13
C CYS A 335 34.21 -25.61 -0.14
N LEU A 336 34.87 -24.52 0.29
CA LEU A 336 34.27 -23.55 1.22
C LEU A 336 33.20 -22.72 0.52
N MET A 337 31.99 -22.73 1.10
CA MET A 337 30.97 -21.74 0.75
C MET A 337 30.94 -20.66 1.83
N VAL A 338 31.12 -19.42 1.39
CA VAL A 338 31.13 -18.23 2.24
C VAL A 338 29.91 -17.38 1.91
N ASP A 339 29.05 -17.16 2.90
CA ASP A 339 27.90 -16.28 2.76
C ASP A 339 28.22 -14.91 3.36
N MET A 340 28.00 -13.82 2.62
CA MET A 340 28.11 -12.46 3.18
C MET A 340 26.78 -12.03 3.78
N TRP A 341 26.65 -12.18 5.09
CA TRP A 341 25.39 -11.95 5.80
C TRP A 341 25.11 -10.47 6.09
N PHE A 342 26.12 -9.70 6.48
CA PHE A 342 25.96 -8.29 6.85
C PHE A 342 27.29 -7.51 6.78
N GLN A 343 27.28 -6.31 6.19
CA GLN A 343 28.45 -5.43 6.07
C GLN A 343 28.10 -3.98 6.45
N THR A 344 28.96 -3.36 7.24
CA THR A 344 28.94 -1.93 7.60
C THR A 344 30.32 -1.32 7.41
N VAL A 345 30.44 0.02 7.49
CA VAL A 345 31.71 0.75 7.33
C VAL A 345 32.80 0.28 8.30
N SER A 346 32.43 -0.26 9.46
CA SER A 346 33.36 -0.69 10.51
C SER A 346 33.40 -2.20 10.78
N THR A 347 32.50 -3.00 10.19
CA THR A 347 32.34 -4.42 10.57
C THR A 347 31.78 -5.27 9.43
N CYS A 348 32.31 -6.49 9.26
CA CYS A 348 31.82 -7.50 8.33
C CYS A 348 31.56 -8.82 9.07
N PHE A 349 30.47 -9.52 8.75
CA PHE A 349 30.14 -10.85 9.30
C PHE A 349 30.01 -11.89 8.19
N LEU A 350 30.89 -12.89 8.22
CA LEU A 350 31.01 -13.94 7.21
C LEU A 350 30.89 -15.31 7.89
N PRO A 351 29.70 -15.95 7.88
CA PRO A 351 29.60 -17.38 8.18
C PRO A 351 30.21 -18.22 7.05
N GLU A 352 30.97 -19.24 7.44
CA GLU A 352 31.58 -20.21 6.53
C GLU A 352 31.01 -21.60 6.78
N SER A 353 30.84 -22.38 5.72
CA SER A 353 30.46 -23.79 5.80
C SER A 353 31.33 -24.64 4.88
N GLY A 354 31.84 -25.76 5.41
CA GLY A 354 32.73 -26.68 4.72
C GLY A 354 32.98 -27.94 5.54
N ALA A 355 33.48 -28.99 4.89
CA ALA A 355 33.88 -30.23 5.57
C ALA A 355 35.36 -30.17 5.96
N GLU A 356 35.70 -30.79 7.09
CA GLU A 356 37.07 -30.90 7.61
C GLU A 356 37.46 -32.38 7.72
N GLU A 357 38.71 -32.71 7.36
CA GLU A 357 39.22 -34.09 7.42
C GLU A 357 40.38 -34.21 8.43
N TRP A 358 40.53 -35.41 9.00
CA TRP A 358 41.53 -35.72 10.03
C TRP A 358 42.70 -36.51 9.45
N SER A 359 43.89 -35.93 9.44
CA SER A 359 45.12 -36.66 9.07
C SER A 359 45.58 -37.57 10.23
N LEU A 360 45.34 -38.88 10.14
CA LEU A 360 45.97 -39.89 11.00
C LEU A 360 47.33 -40.29 10.41
N TRP A 361 48.40 -39.58 10.77
CA TRP A 361 49.77 -40.07 10.51
C TRP A 361 50.35 -40.64 11.81
N PRO A 362 50.89 -41.88 11.80
CA PRO A 362 51.60 -42.42 12.95
C PRO A 362 52.96 -41.70 13.09
N TYR A 363 53.27 -41.26 14.31
CA TYR A 363 54.64 -40.85 14.65
C TYR A 363 55.57 -42.07 14.48
N SER A 364 56.70 -41.86 13.80
CA SER A 364 57.87 -42.74 13.90
C SER A 364 58.49 -42.67 15.29
#